data_AF-A0A965Z0I2-F1
#
_entry.id   AF-A0A965Z0I2-F1
#
_cell.length_a   1.000
_cell.length_b   1.000
_cell.length_c   1.000
_cell.angle_alpha   90.00
_cell.angle_beta   90.00
_cell.angle_gamma   90.00
#
_symmetry.space_group_name_H-M   'P 1'
#
loop_
_entity.id
_entity.type
_entity.pdbx_description
1 polymer ?
#
loop_
_entity_poly.entity_id
_entity_poly.type
_entity_poly.pdbx_seq_one_letter_code
_entity_poly.pdbx_strand_id
1 'polypeptide(L)'
;MIGYVASGNGHSIAALSAPDLEKIVITGDETLTLATAAATVGLTEVDASGLTGKAALSLDTSAAPNISLLVKATANADTIDLSNAATKTVTLYTGGGSDIIALDGAATADQTLKFTSTALNAGDVKAGDAIAITLSGGVAGGQVHLDFGTAIEALLKNGGTVLGTAAANVGIQGTALGVTTNVASSVATVAGDDVTTFQIDLNGDGVYNAADDFQVQITVTGVAGADDTLAYNAATNMFDFTIA
;
A
#
# COMPACT_ATOMS: atom_id res chain seq x y z
N MET A 1 -21.05 -8.54 8.05
CA MET A 1 -20.74 -7.61 9.15
C MET A 1 -19.61 -8.24 9.94
N ILE A 2 -18.37 -7.97 9.55
CA ILE A 2 -17.19 -8.49 10.25
C ILE A 2 -16.88 -7.47 11.34
N GLY A 3 -17.20 -7.83 12.58
CA GLY A 3 -16.83 -7.03 13.75
C GLY A 3 -15.35 -7.24 14.04
N TYR A 4 -14.56 -6.18 13.90
CA TYR A 4 -13.19 -6.18 14.38
C TYR A 4 -13.21 -5.95 15.90
N VAL A 5 -12.70 -6.92 16.66
CA VAL A 5 -12.46 -6.78 18.09
C VAL A 5 -11.06 -6.18 18.24
N ALA A 6 -10.99 -4.87 18.50
CA ALA A 6 -9.76 -4.27 19.00
C ALA A 6 -9.46 -4.87 20.38
N SER A 7 -8.32 -5.55 20.53
CA SER A 7 -7.91 -6.13 21.81
C SER A 7 -7.62 -5.02 22.82
N GLY A 8 -8.14 -5.16 24.04
CA GLY A 8 -8.34 -4.08 25.02
C GLY A 8 -7.12 -3.49 25.73
N ASN A 9 -5.91 -3.56 25.17
CA ASN A 9 -4.70 -2.92 25.73
C ASN A 9 -3.96 -2.05 24.69
N GLY A 10 -4.67 -1.39 23.77
CA GLY A 10 -4.03 -0.42 22.88
C GLY A 10 -3.71 0.87 23.64
N HIS A 11 -2.45 1.29 23.66
CA HIS A 11 -2.11 2.65 24.07
C HIS A 11 -2.56 3.62 22.97
N SER A 12 -3.15 4.76 23.33
CA SER A 12 -3.67 5.73 22.35
C SER A 12 -3.20 7.15 22.65
N ILE A 13 -2.63 7.81 21.65
CA ILE A 13 -2.32 9.23 21.65
C ILE A 13 -3.25 9.90 20.63
N ALA A 14 -4.26 10.61 21.10
CA ALA A 14 -5.33 11.13 20.24
C ALA A 14 -4.95 12.40 19.45
N ALA A 15 -3.92 13.14 19.87
CA ALA A 15 -3.48 14.37 19.19
C ALA A 15 -2.07 14.78 19.67
N LEU A 16 -1.03 14.16 19.10
CA LEU A 16 0.34 14.61 19.34
C LEU A 16 0.56 15.97 18.67
N SER A 17 0.81 16.99 19.47
CA SER A 17 1.07 18.37 19.02
C SER A 17 2.52 18.75 19.32
N ALA A 18 3.37 18.74 18.29
CA ALA A 18 4.79 19.04 18.42
C ALA A 18 5.32 19.64 17.10
N PRO A 19 5.42 20.97 16.98
CA PRO A 19 5.73 21.62 15.69
C PRO A 19 7.13 21.35 15.17
N ASP A 20 8.09 21.16 16.08
CA ASP A 20 9.49 20.91 15.76
C ASP A 20 9.83 19.41 15.74
N LEU A 21 8.82 18.53 15.79
CA LEU A 21 9.03 17.08 15.79
C LEU A 21 9.32 16.61 14.36
N GLU A 22 10.51 16.07 14.15
CA GLU A 22 10.95 15.58 12.82
C GLU A 22 10.71 14.08 12.64
N LYS A 23 10.83 13.31 13.72
CA LYS A 23 10.80 11.85 13.70
C LYS A 23 10.11 11.27 14.93
N ILE A 24 9.33 10.22 14.71
CA ILE A 24 8.75 9.37 15.74
C ILE A 24 9.34 7.97 15.60
N VAL A 25 9.77 7.38 16.71
CA VAL A 25 10.18 5.97 16.78
C VAL A 25 9.29 5.28 17.80
N ILE A 26 8.65 4.20 17.38
CA ILE A 26 7.70 3.43 18.18
C ILE A 26 8.31 2.04 18.42
N THR A 27 8.37 1.65 19.69
CA THR A 27 8.93 0.36 20.13
C THR A 27 8.07 -0.24 21.21
N GLY A 28 8.15 -1.56 21.40
CA GLY A 28 7.40 -2.27 22.44
C GLY A 28 6.75 -3.54 21.89
N ASP A 29 5.83 -4.11 22.64
CA ASP A 29 5.09 -5.33 22.30
C ASP A 29 3.57 -5.15 22.36
N GLU A 30 3.10 -3.91 22.49
CA GLU A 30 1.69 -3.53 22.49
C GLU A 30 1.37 -2.60 21.31
N THR A 31 0.18 -2.77 20.74
CA THR A 31 -0.34 -1.92 19.66
C THR A 31 -0.46 -0.47 20.13
N LEU A 32 -0.01 0.47 19.28
CA LEU A 32 -0.15 1.90 19.50
C LEU A 32 -1.09 2.51 18.45
N THR A 33 -2.07 3.26 18.92
CA THR A 33 -2.81 4.22 18.10
C THR A 33 -2.23 5.62 18.31
N LEU A 34 -1.79 6.27 17.24
CA LEU A 34 -1.19 7.59 17.25
C LEU A 34 -1.87 8.47 16.20
N ALA A 35 -2.50 9.54 16.65
CA ALA A 35 -2.96 10.63 15.81
C ALA A 35 -2.12 11.89 16.05
N THR A 36 -1.77 12.60 14.99
CA THR A 36 -1.04 13.88 15.06
C THR A 36 -2.00 15.05 14.94
N ALA A 37 -1.68 16.16 15.63
CA ALA A 37 -2.41 17.41 15.49
C ALA A 37 -1.86 18.23 14.31
N ALA A 38 -2.66 19.16 13.79
CA ALA A 38 -2.27 20.09 12.73
C ALA A 38 -0.98 20.89 13.00
N ALA A 39 -0.62 21.06 14.27
CA ALA A 39 0.60 21.74 14.66
C ALA A 39 1.87 20.92 14.38
N THR A 40 1.79 19.61 14.18
CA THR A 40 2.94 18.69 14.01
C THR A 40 3.46 18.70 12.57
N VAL A 41 3.74 19.90 12.07
CA VAL A 41 4.07 20.17 10.66
C VAL A 41 5.46 19.68 10.26
N GLY A 42 6.39 19.59 11.23
CA GLY A 42 7.79 19.20 10.99
C GLY A 42 8.02 17.70 10.79
N LEU A 43 7.01 16.85 10.98
CA LEU A 43 7.17 15.41 10.95
C LEU A 43 7.50 14.92 9.53
N THR A 44 8.56 14.13 9.43
CA THR A 44 9.07 13.54 8.17
C THR A 44 9.21 12.03 8.24
N GLU A 45 9.28 11.44 9.43
CA GLU A 45 9.40 9.98 9.58
C GLU A 45 8.60 9.45 10.79
N VAL A 46 7.84 8.37 10.56
CA VAL A 46 7.31 7.51 11.63
C VAL A 46 7.88 6.12 11.45
N ASP A 47 8.64 5.64 12.42
CA ASP A 47 9.29 4.33 12.39
C ASP A 47 8.73 3.42 13.49
N ALA A 48 7.85 2.51 13.10
CA ALA A 48 7.25 1.50 13.97
C ALA A 48 7.90 0.12 13.82
N SER A 49 9.01 0.00 13.09
CA SER A 49 9.72 -1.27 12.89
C SER A 49 10.28 -1.89 14.19
N GLY A 50 10.32 -1.11 15.27
CA GLY A 50 10.69 -1.57 16.61
C GLY A 50 9.53 -2.16 17.43
N LEU A 51 8.30 -2.17 16.92
CA LEU A 51 7.20 -2.92 17.52
C LEU A 51 7.43 -4.43 17.29
N THR A 52 7.16 -5.22 18.32
CA THR A 52 7.45 -6.65 18.36
C THR A 52 6.21 -7.48 18.72
N GLY A 53 6.31 -8.80 18.58
CA GLY A 53 5.20 -9.69 18.86
C GLY A 53 4.05 -9.49 17.88
N LYS A 54 2.84 -9.29 18.41
CA LYS A 54 1.62 -9.04 17.62
C LYS A 54 1.20 -7.56 17.61
N ALA A 55 2.08 -6.67 18.07
CA ALA A 55 1.80 -5.24 18.05
C ALA A 55 1.74 -4.73 16.60
N ALA A 56 0.77 -3.85 16.37
CA ALA A 56 0.57 -3.15 15.11
C ALA A 56 0.59 -1.64 15.35
N LEU A 57 0.80 -0.89 14.26
CA LEU A 57 0.68 0.54 14.17
C LEU A 57 -0.73 0.92 13.70
N SER A 58 -1.38 1.79 14.46
CA SER A 58 -2.49 2.60 13.96
C SER A 58 -2.05 4.06 13.94
N LEU A 59 -1.85 4.62 12.75
CA LEU A 59 -1.34 5.97 12.53
C LEU A 59 -2.39 6.82 11.82
N ASP A 60 -2.61 8.04 12.31
CA ASP A 60 -3.40 9.08 11.65
C ASP A 60 -2.62 10.39 11.62
N THR A 61 -2.17 10.77 10.42
CA THR A 61 -1.55 12.08 10.17
C THR A 61 -2.41 12.96 9.27
N SER A 62 -3.67 12.60 9.04
CA SER A 62 -4.58 13.33 8.15
C SER A 62 -4.78 14.80 8.56
N ALA A 63 -4.62 15.13 9.84
CA ALA A 63 -4.71 16.50 10.33
C ALA A 63 -3.43 17.34 10.15
N ALA A 64 -2.26 16.71 10.01
CA ALA A 64 -0.96 17.39 9.93
C ALA A 64 -0.51 17.59 8.47
N PRO A 65 -0.16 18.82 8.05
CA PRO A 65 0.24 19.11 6.67
C PRO A 65 1.72 18.72 6.41
N ASN A 66 2.05 17.45 6.58
CA ASN A 66 3.41 16.94 6.37
C ASN A 66 3.67 16.77 4.87
N ILE A 67 4.53 17.62 4.28
CA ILE A 67 4.75 17.64 2.82
C ILE A 67 5.27 16.31 2.28
N SER A 68 6.18 15.68 3.02
CA SER A 68 6.78 14.39 2.69
C SER A 68 6.86 13.53 3.95
N LEU A 69 6.43 12.28 3.87
CA LEU A 69 6.43 11.36 4.99
C LEU A 69 6.98 9.99 4.61
N LEU A 70 7.95 9.55 5.40
CA LEU A 70 8.41 8.16 5.44
C LEU A 70 7.71 7.44 6.59
N VAL A 71 7.04 6.34 6.30
CA VAL A 71 6.47 5.46 7.32
C VAL A 71 7.09 4.08 7.20
N LYS A 72 7.54 3.52 8.31
CA LYS A 72 7.94 2.11 8.41
C LYS A 72 6.95 1.42 9.33
N ALA A 73 6.07 0.62 8.72
CA ALA A 73 5.05 -0.11 9.43
C ALA A 73 5.64 -1.42 10.02
N THR A 74 4.77 -2.31 10.48
CA THR A 74 5.12 -3.53 11.21
C THR A 74 4.93 -4.76 10.33
N ALA A 75 5.21 -5.96 10.85
CA ALA A 75 4.90 -7.21 10.14
C ALA A 75 3.47 -7.74 10.41
N ASN A 76 2.62 -6.92 11.03
CA ASN A 76 1.25 -7.23 11.39
C ASN A 76 0.30 -6.26 10.68
N ALA A 77 -1.01 -6.53 10.71
CA ALA A 77 -2.00 -5.69 10.07
C ALA A 77 -2.03 -4.26 10.65
N ASP A 78 -1.54 -3.30 9.88
CA ASP A 78 -1.47 -1.89 10.25
C ASP A 78 -2.65 -1.08 9.70
N THR A 79 -2.91 0.08 10.31
CA THR A 79 -3.91 1.04 9.82
C THR A 79 -3.28 2.42 9.75
N ILE A 80 -3.16 2.98 8.56
CA ILE A 80 -2.33 4.15 8.28
C ILE A 80 -3.14 5.16 7.47
N ASP A 81 -3.46 6.31 8.06
CA ASP A 81 -4.14 7.41 7.39
C ASP A 81 -3.19 8.59 7.19
N LEU A 82 -2.84 8.83 5.92
CA LEU A 82 -1.98 9.92 5.46
C LEU A 82 -2.74 10.85 4.49
N SER A 83 -4.07 10.85 4.51
CA SER A 83 -4.92 11.55 3.53
C SER A 83 -5.01 13.06 3.79
N ASN A 84 -3.87 13.74 3.88
CA ASN A 84 -3.80 15.19 3.96
C ASN A 84 -3.45 15.79 2.60
N ALA A 85 -4.20 16.80 2.16
CA ALA A 85 -3.98 17.45 0.87
C ALA A 85 -2.61 18.13 0.72
N ALA A 86 -1.91 18.43 1.82
CA ALA A 86 -0.55 18.95 1.80
C ALA A 86 0.52 17.84 1.74
N THR A 87 0.18 16.59 2.04
CA THR A 87 1.08 15.45 1.95
C THR A 87 1.20 15.00 0.50
N LYS A 88 2.30 15.38 -0.13
CA LYS A 88 2.54 15.17 -1.56
C LYS A 88 3.39 13.95 -1.85
N THR A 89 4.28 13.57 -0.93
CA THR A 89 5.16 12.42 -1.12
C THR A 89 5.04 11.48 0.06
N VAL A 90 4.79 10.21 -0.21
CA VAL A 90 4.75 9.16 0.79
C VAL A 90 5.70 8.05 0.35
N THR A 91 6.53 7.61 1.28
CA THR A 91 7.20 6.31 1.19
C THR A 91 6.73 5.48 2.37
N LEU A 92 6.02 4.39 2.11
CA LEU A 92 5.52 3.49 3.14
C LEU A 92 6.15 2.12 2.95
N TYR A 93 6.92 1.67 3.94
CA TYR A 93 7.33 0.27 4.03
C TYR A 93 6.22 -0.51 4.74
N THR A 94 5.59 -1.46 4.05
CA THR A 94 4.44 -2.22 4.57
C THR A 94 4.82 -3.11 5.74
N GLY A 95 6.02 -3.71 5.72
CA GLY A 95 6.49 -4.64 6.74
C GLY A 95 5.77 -6.00 6.78
N GLY A 96 4.53 -6.08 6.27
CA GLY A 96 3.75 -7.27 5.96
C GLY A 96 2.41 -7.34 6.67
N GLY A 97 1.68 -8.44 6.52
CA GLY A 97 0.30 -8.51 7.01
C GLY A 97 -0.69 -7.74 6.13
N SER A 98 -1.94 -7.65 6.59
CA SER A 98 -3.03 -7.03 5.83
C SER A 98 -3.26 -5.59 6.24
N ASP A 99 -2.59 -4.66 5.57
CA ASP A 99 -2.62 -3.23 5.91
C ASP A 99 -3.82 -2.50 5.31
N ILE A 100 -4.29 -1.49 6.02
CA ILE A 100 -5.29 -0.52 5.55
C ILE A 100 -4.62 0.84 5.48
N ILE A 101 -4.64 1.46 4.31
CA ILE A 101 -3.90 2.68 4.00
C ILE A 101 -4.85 3.69 3.36
N ALA A 102 -4.87 4.92 3.87
CA ALA A 102 -5.57 6.05 3.25
C ALA A 102 -4.55 7.10 2.79
N LEU A 103 -4.69 7.58 1.55
CA LEU A 103 -3.84 8.59 0.93
C LEU A 103 -4.71 9.66 0.26
N ASP A 104 -4.14 10.84 0.06
CA ASP A 104 -4.76 11.85 -0.80
C ASP A 104 -4.61 11.46 -2.27
N GLY A 105 -5.73 11.16 -2.93
CA GLY A 105 -5.79 10.87 -4.37
C GLY A 105 -5.59 12.09 -5.26
N ALA A 106 -5.64 13.31 -4.69
CA ALA A 106 -5.26 14.55 -5.37
C ALA A 106 -3.75 14.85 -5.27
N ALA A 107 -2.97 14.01 -4.58
CA ALA A 107 -1.52 14.15 -4.54
C ALA A 107 -0.96 13.86 -5.93
N THR A 108 -0.45 14.89 -6.59
CA THR A 108 0.19 14.80 -7.92
C THR A 108 1.65 14.34 -7.84
N ALA A 109 2.06 13.65 -6.76
CA ALA A 109 3.44 13.29 -6.48
C ALA A 109 3.56 11.85 -5.93
N ASP A 110 4.80 11.33 -5.88
CA ASP A 110 5.13 9.92 -5.69
C ASP A 110 4.60 9.34 -4.37
N GLN A 111 3.51 8.56 -4.44
CA GLN A 111 3.04 7.72 -3.35
C GLN A 111 3.57 6.31 -3.54
N THR A 112 4.64 5.95 -2.85
CA THR A 112 5.32 4.65 -3.03
C THR A 112 5.10 3.75 -1.83
N LEU A 113 4.53 2.58 -2.07
CA LEU A 113 4.52 1.47 -1.12
C LEU A 113 5.67 0.53 -1.46
N LYS A 114 6.51 0.25 -0.46
CA LYS A 114 7.68 -0.59 -0.56
C LYS A 114 7.46 -1.90 0.17
N PHE A 115 7.56 -2.99 -0.57
CA PHE A 115 7.57 -4.34 -0.06
C PHE A 115 9.03 -4.80 -0.02
N THR A 116 9.47 -5.29 1.13
CA THR A 116 10.88 -5.64 1.40
C THR A 116 11.17 -7.12 1.28
N SER A 117 10.13 -7.94 1.09
CA SER A 117 10.28 -9.38 0.91
C SER A 117 11.21 -9.70 -0.26
N THR A 118 11.99 -10.78 -0.11
CA THR A 118 12.89 -11.28 -1.15
C THR A 118 12.44 -12.61 -1.73
N ALA A 119 11.31 -13.15 -1.25
CA ALA A 119 10.76 -14.43 -1.68
C ALA A 119 9.23 -14.36 -1.70
N LEU A 120 8.62 -15.09 -2.63
CA LEU A 120 7.19 -15.30 -2.65
C LEU A 120 6.76 -16.13 -1.43
N ASN A 121 5.56 -15.86 -0.93
CA ASN A 121 4.96 -16.51 0.24
C ASN A 121 5.73 -16.30 1.57
N ALA A 122 6.35 -15.12 1.72
CA ALA A 122 7.12 -14.73 2.89
C ALA A 122 7.11 -13.21 3.08
N GLY A 123 7.29 -12.76 4.33
CA GLY A 123 7.35 -11.33 4.67
C GLY A 123 6.11 -10.59 4.17
N ASP A 124 6.33 -9.51 3.43
CA ASP A 124 5.28 -8.65 2.88
C ASP A 124 4.39 -9.30 1.80
N VAL A 125 4.86 -10.37 1.15
CA VAL A 125 4.17 -11.00 0.01
C VAL A 125 3.81 -12.43 0.39
N LYS A 126 2.65 -12.60 1.00
CA LYS A 126 2.21 -13.87 1.56
C LYS A 126 0.75 -14.18 1.24
N ALA A 127 0.46 -15.47 1.08
CA ALA A 127 -0.89 -15.95 0.85
C ALA A 127 -1.83 -15.56 2.01
N GLY A 128 -2.97 -14.97 1.67
CA GLY A 128 -3.96 -14.49 2.64
C GLY A 128 -3.72 -13.07 3.14
N ASP A 129 -2.57 -12.46 2.84
CA ASP A 129 -2.30 -11.05 3.17
C ASP A 129 -2.90 -10.14 2.08
N ALA A 130 -3.51 -9.04 2.51
CA ALA A 130 -4.20 -8.11 1.63
C ALA A 130 -3.96 -6.67 2.04
N ILE A 131 -3.45 -5.87 1.12
CA ILE A 131 -3.29 -4.42 1.29
C ILE A 131 -4.50 -3.71 0.71
N ALA A 132 -5.15 -2.86 1.50
CA ALA A 132 -6.26 -2.01 1.07
C ALA A 132 -5.82 -0.54 1.07
N ILE A 133 -5.81 0.08 -0.10
CA ILE A 133 -5.44 1.49 -0.30
C ILE A 133 -6.71 2.26 -0.69
N THR A 134 -7.00 3.33 0.03
CA THR A 134 -8.06 4.28 -0.32
C THR A 134 -7.44 5.60 -0.75
N LEU A 135 -7.80 6.07 -1.95
CA LEU A 135 -7.40 7.35 -2.49
C LEU A 135 -8.59 8.31 -2.44
N SER A 136 -8.54 9.26 -1.50
CA SER A 136 -9.60 10.26 -1.34
C SER A 136 -9.41 11.42 -2.31
N GLY A 137 -10.46 11.85 -3.03
CA GLY A 137 -10.37 13.01 -3.91
C GLY A 137 -9.51 12.79 -5.16
N GLY A 138 -9.59 11.59 -5.76
CA GLY A 138 -8.84 11.22 -6.95
C GLY A 138 -8.88 12.26 -8.06
N VAL A 139 -7.72 12.56 -8.65
CA VAL A 139 -7.58 13.40 -9.84
C VAL A 139 -6.85 12.63 -10.93
N ALA A 140 -7.27 12.83 -12.18
CA ALA A 140 -6.62 12.23 -13.35
C ALA A 140 -5.10 12.47 -13.33
N GLY A 141 -4.33 11.40 -13.49
CA GLY A 141 -2.87 11.39 -13.42
C GLY A 141 -2.28 11.27 -12.02
N GLY A 142 -3.09 11.18 -10.96
CA GLY A 142 -2.63 10.75 -9.63
C GLY A 142 -2.07 9.33 -9.70
N GLN A 143 -0.99 9.06 -8.96
CA GLN A 143 -0.25 7.78 -9.07
C GLN A 143 0.02 7.14 -7.71
N VAL A 144 0.03 5.81 -7.70
CA VAL A 144 0.55 4.98 -6.60
C VAL A 144 1.54 3.99 -7.20
N HIS A 145 2.73 3.90 -6.61
CA HIS A 145 3.78 2.99 -7.03
C HIS A 145 3.88 1.84 -6.04
N LEU A 146 3.80 0.61 -6.56
CA LEU A 146 4.05 -0.61 -5.80
C LEU A 146 5.45 -1.11 -6.14
N ASP A 147 6.38 -0.93 -5.20
CA ASP A 147 7.77 -1.34 -5.30
C ASP A 147 7.98 -2.65 -4.55
N PHE A 148 7.91 -3.77 -5.27
CA PHE A 148 8.15 -5.11 -4.72
C PHE A 148 9.64 -5.45 -4.56
N GLY A 149 10.52 -4.56 -4.99
CA GLY A 149 11.94 -4.79 -5.07
C GLY A 149 12.35 -5.81 -6.14
N THR A 150 13.60 -5.67 -6.56
CA THR A 150 14.19 -6.45 -7.67
C THR A 150 14.14 -7.96 -7.49
N ALA A 151 14.13 -8.47 -6.25
CA ALA A 151 14.11 -9.91 -5.96
C ALA A 151 12.75 -10.53 -6.29
N ILE A 152 11.65 -9.96 -5.79
CA ILE A 152 10.29 -10.43 -6.10
C ILE A 152 10.03 -10.27 -7.58
N GLU A 153 10.39 -9.14 -8.18
CA GLU A 153 10.22 -8.96 -9.62
C GLU A 153 10.96 -10.00 -10.46
N ALA A 154 12.18 -10.39 -10.07
CA ALA A 154 12.91 -11.45 -10.75
C ALA A 154 12.17 -12.78 -10.67
N LEU A 155 11.51 -13.08 -9.53
CA LEU A 155 10.67 -14.27 -9.35
C LEU A 155 9.39 -14.19 -10.19
N LEU A 156 8.74 -13.03 -10.27
CA LEU A 156 7.56 -12.81 -11.11
C LEU A 156 7.89 -12.91 -12.62
N LYS A 157 9.14 -12.62 -13.01
CA LYS A 157 9.66 -12.83 -14.37
C LYS A 157 10.01 -14.30 -14.65
N ASN A 158 10.19 -15.13 -13.62
CA ASN A 158 10.69 -16.50 -13.74
C ASN A 158 9.55 -17.52 -13.78
N GLY A 159 8.80 -17.51 -14.87
CA GLY A 159 7.73 -18.47 -15.16
C GLY A 159 7.47 -18.66 -16.67
N GLY A 160 8.06 -17.85 -17.54
CA GLY A 160 7.78 -17.85 -18.98
C GLY A 160 6.91 -16.67 -19.44
N THR A 161 6.28 -15.95 -18.50
CA THR A 161 5.73 -14.62 -18.78
C THR A 161 6.73 -13.56 -18.35
N VAL A 162 7.48 -13.05 -19.32
CA VAL A 162 8.49 -12.04 -19.03
C VAL A 162 7.81 -10.67 -18.95
N LEU A 163 7.67 -10.13 -17.73
CA LEU A 163 7.18 -8.75 -17.52
C LEU A 163 8.15 -7.68 -18.05
N GLY A 164 9.40 -8.03 -18.41
CA GLY A 164 10.46 -7.05 -18.69
C GLY A 164 11.59 -7.43 -19.66
N THR A 165 11.38 -8.27 -20.69
CA THR A 165 12.32 -8.31 -21.84
C THR A 165 11.99 -7.24 -22.88
N ALA A 166 10.82 -6.61 -22.80
CA ALA A 166 10.52 -5.42 -23.58
C ALA A 166 11.17 -4.20 -22.90
N ALA A 167 11.87 -3.38 -23.66
CA ALA A 167 12.29 -2.04 -23.24
C ALA A 167 11.09 -1.07 -23.03
N ALA A 168 9.88 -1.60 -22.87
CA ALA A 168 8.62 -0.88 -22.84
C ALA A 168 7.77 -1.35 -21.64
N ASN A 169 6.96 -0.45 -21.11
CA ASN A 169 6.02 -0.73 -20.02
C ASN A 169 4.98 -1.76 -20.47
N VAL A 170 4.52 -2.59 -19.52
CA VAL A 170 3.55 -3.66 -19.76
C VAL A 170 2.27 -3.37 -18.97
N GLY A 171 1.16 -3.17 -19.67
CA GLY A 171 -0.15 -3.12 -19.01
C GLY A 171 -0.48 -4.46 -18.36
N ILE A 172 -0.88 -4.44 -17.09
CA ILE A 172 -1.26 -5.66 -16.35
C ILE A 172 -2.77 -5.87 -16.42
N GLN A 173 -3.53 -4.77 -16.32
CA GLN A 173 -4.98 -4.81 -16.30
C GLN A 173 -5.56 -5.39 -17.60
N GLY A 174 -6.48 -6.33 -17.45
CA GLY A 174 -7.19 -6.97 -18.57
C GLY A 174 -6.29 -7.73 -19.56
N THR A 175 -4.99 -7.81 -19.29
CA THR A 175 -4.01 -8.44 -20.17
C THR A 175 -3.85 -9.88 -19.74
N ALA A 176 -4.10 -10.82 -20.67
CA ALA A 176 -3.74 -12.22 -20.49
C ALA A 176 -2.22 -12.35 -20.57
N LEU A 177 -1.55 -12.03 -19.47
CA LEU A 177 -0.18 -12.42 -19.21
C LEU A 177 -0.24 -13.96 -19.14
N GLY A 178 0.53 -14.70 -19.96
CA GLY A 178 0.33 -16.13 -20.28
C GLY A 178 0.11 -17.14 -19.11
N VAL A 179 -0.08 -18.42 -19.43
CA VAL A 179 -0.47 -19.52 -18.50
C VAL A 179 0.50 -19.82 -17.35
N THR A 180 1.56 -19.04 -17.22
CA THR A 180 2.58 -19.13 -16.17
C THR A 180 2.83 -17.79 -15.47
N THR A 181 1.94 -16.81 -15.67
CA THR A 181 2.05 -15.52 -14.99
C THR A 181 1.47 -15.65 -13.61
N ASN A 182 2.25 -15.23 -12.63
CA ASN A 182 1.83 -15.19 -11.23
C ASN A 182 1.14 -13.87 -10.88
N VAL A 183 0.68 -13.06 -11.84
CA VAL A 183 0.03 -11.77 -11.52
C VAL A 183 -1.19 -11.49 -12.40
N ALA A 184 -2.20 -10.87 -11.80
CA ALA A 184 -3.38 -10.38 -12.50
C ALA A 184 -3.82 -9.02 -11.95
N SER A 185 -4.50 -8.24 -12.80
CA SER A 185 -5.21 -7.05 -12.36
C SER A 185 -6.54 -6.87 -13.06
N SER A 186 -7.50 -6.35 -12.31
CA SER A 186 -8.84 -6.01 -12.76
C SER A 186 -9.24 -4.66 -12.19
N VAL A 187 -10.08 -3.93 -12.91
CA VAL A 187 -10.79 -2.75 -12.40
C VAL A 187 -12.29 -2.98 -12.48
N ALA A 188 -13.01 -2.49 -11.48
CA ALA A 188 -14.46 -2.50 -11.46
C ALA A 188 -14.97 -1.27 -10.71
N THR A 189 -16.13 -0.76 -11.09
CA THR A 189 -16.85 0.22 -10.29
C THR A 189 -17.65 -0.51 -9.20
N VAL A 190 -17.40 -0.17 -7.93
CA VAL A 190 -18.09 -0.73 -6.77
C VAL A 190 -18.67 0.42 -5.96
N ALA A 191 -19.99 0.42 -5.75
CA ALA A 191 -20.68 1.44 -4.97
C ALA A 191 -20.46 2.91 -5.41
N GLY A 192 -20.04 3.13 -6.66
CA GLY A 192 -19.76 4.47 -7.19
C GLY A 192 -18.31 4.91 -7.05
N ASP A 193 -17.43 4.02 -6.60
CA ASP A 193 -15.97 4.17 -6.56
C ASP A 193 -15.32 3.24 -7.58
N ASP A 194 -14.16 3.61 -8.10
CA ASP A 194 -13.35 2.73 -8.93
C ASP A 194 -12.40 1.91 -8.06
N VAL A 195 -12.43 0.60 -8.26
CA VAL A 195 -11.67 -0.38 -7.48
C VAL A 195 -10.78 -1.16 -8.41
N THR A 196 -9.48 -0.89 -8.32
CA THR A 196 -8.44 -1.67 -8.99
C THR A 196 -7.89 -2.72 -8.03
N THR A 197 -7.90 -3.97 -8.46
CA THR A 197 -7.34 -5.10 -7.71
C THR A 197 -6.13 -5.62 -8.47
N PHE A 198 -5.01 -5.79 -7.77
CA PHE A 198 -3.79 -6.46 -8.20
C PHE A 198 -3.59 -7.69 -7.33
N GLN A 199 -3.27 -8.83 -7.94
CA GLN A 199 -3.05 -10.07 -7.21
C GLN A 199 -1.79 -10.75 -7.72
N ILE A 200 -1.08 -11.41 -6.80
CA ILE A 200 0.03 -12.31 -7.11
C ILE A 200 -0.44 -13.74 -6.79
N ASP A 201 -0.57 -14.60 -7.81
CA ASP A 201 -0.86 -16.02 -7.64
C ASP A 201 0.34 -16.72 -7.00
N LEU A 202 0.18 -17.09 -5.72
CA LEU A 202 1.26 -17.65 -4.91
C LEU A 202 1.24 -19.18 -4.89
N ASN A 203 0.10 -19.80 -5.22
CA ASN A 203 -0.08 -21.25 -5.18
C ASN A 203 0.06 -21.90 -6.58
N GLY A 204 0.03 -21.10 -7.64
CA GLY A 204 0.21 -21.48 -9.04
C GLY A 204 -1.00 -22.20 -9.66
N ASP A 205 -2.20 -22.08 -9.08
CA ASP A 205 -3.41 -22.73 -9.56
C ASP A 205 -4.17 -21.92 -10.63
N GLY A 206 -3.76 -20.67 -10.88
CA GLY A 206 -4.37 -19.76 -11.84
C GLY A 206 -5.68 -19.12 -11.37
N VAL A 207 -6.05 -19.26 -10.10
CA VAL A 207 -7.27 -18.73 -9.47
C VAL A 207 -6.93 -17.61 -8.49
N TYR A 208 -6.95 -16.38 -9.00
CA TYR A 208 -6.61 -15.19 -8.22
C TYR A 208 -7.68 -14.82 -7.18
N ASN A 209 -7.37 -15.05 -5.90
CA ASN A 209 -8.25 -14.67 -4.79
C ASN A 209 -7.50 -14.33 -3.50
N ALA A 210 -8.02 -13.35 -2.74
CA ALA A 210 -7.39 -12.88 -1.51
C ALA A 210 -7.17 -13.91 -0.39
N ALA A 211 -7.82 -15.09 -0.43
CA ALA A 211 -7.67 -16.08 0.65
C ALA A 211 -6.39 -16.91 0.49
N ASP A 212 -6.03 -17.25 -0.75
CA ASP A 212 -4.90 -18.11 -1.06
C ASP A 212 -3.73 -17.37 -1.76
N ASP A 213 -3.95 -16.12 -2.16
CA ASP A 213 -2.98 -15.26 -2.84
C ASP A 213 -2.65 -14.01 -2.05
N PHE A 214 -1.68 -13.25 -2.57
CA PHE A 214 -1.43 -11.88 -2.11
C PHE A 214 -2.24 -10.88 -2.93
N GLN A 215 -2.86 -9.91 -2.27
CA GLN A 215 -3.69 -8.90 -2.94
C GLN A 215 -3.31 -7.47 -2.54
N VAL A 216 -3.34 -6.56 -3.53
CA VAL A 216 -3.43 -5.12 -3.31
C VAL A 216 -4.72 -4.62 -3.95
N GLN A 217 -5.58 -3.98 -3.17
CA GLN A 217 -6.79 -3.32 -3.65
C GLN A 217 -6.62 -1.81 -3.50
N ILE A 218 -6.82 -1.07 -4.57
CA ILE A 218 -6.78 0.39 -4.62
C ILE A 218 -8.19 0.88 -4.96
N THR A 219 -8.76 1.70 -4.08
CA THR A 219 -10.09 2.29 -4.24
C THR A 219 -9.96 3.80 -4.42
N VAL A 220 -10.39 4.32 -5.56
CA VAL A 220 -10.49 5.76 -5.82
C VAL A 220 -11.91 6.21 -5.50
N THR A 221 -12.06 7.00 -4.44
CA THR A 221 -13.40 7.38 -3.97
C THR A 221 -14.00 8.50 -4.82
N GLY A 222 -15.30 8.42 -5.07
CA GLY A 222 -16.07 9.48 -5.75
C GLY A 222 -15.79 9.61 -7.24
N VAL A 223 -15.12 8.62 -7.83
CA VAL A 223 -14.87 8.47 -9.26
C VAL A 223 -15.54 7.17 -9.71
N ALA A 224 -16.25 7.19 -10.84
CA ALA A 224 -16.89 6.03 -11.41
C ALA A 224 -16.66 6.00 -12.93
N GLY A 225 -15.83 5.07 -13.39
CA GLY A 225 -15.45 4.92 -14.79
C GLY A 225 -14.86 3.55 -15.11
N ALA A 226 -14.29 2.87 -14.11
CA ALA A 226 -13.53 1.63 -14.22
C ALA A 226 -12.42 1.74 -15.30
N ASP A 227 -11.76 2.88 -15.35
CA ASP A 227 -10.78 3.26 -16.37
C ASP A 227 -9.38 3.51 -15.82
N ASP A 228 -9.20 3.53 -14.50
CA ASP A 228 -7.89 3.53 -13.85
C ASP A 228 -6.99 2.43 -14.40
N THR A 229 -5.68 2.68 -14.48
CA THR A 229 -4.74 1.74 -15.10
C THR A 229 -3.71 1.21 -14.12
N LEU A 230 -3.23 -0.01 -14.37
CA LEU A 230 -2.07 -0.58 -13.69
C LEU A 230 -1.10 -1.14 -14.72
N ALA A 231 0.14 -0.64 -14.70
CA ALA A 231 1.19 -1.07 -15.60
C ALA A 231 2.49 -1.38 -14.86
N TYR A 232 3.21 -2.40 -15.30
CA TYR A 232 4.59 -2.61 -14.92
C TYR A 232 5.49 -1.66 -15.72
N ASN A 233 6.28 -0.85 -15.00
CA ASN A 233 7.23 0.10 -15.55
C ASN A 233 8.64 -0.49 -15.53
N ALA A 234 9.17 -0.78 -16.71
CA ALA A 234 10.46 -1.45 -16.85
C ALA A 234 11.66 -0.55 -16.51
N ALA A 235 11.49 0.78 -16.50
CA ALA A 235 12.56 1.72 -16.18
C ALA A 235 12.77 1.84 -14.67
N THR A 236 11.67 1.88 -13.91
CA THR A 236 11.68 1.99 -12.45
C THR A 236 11.58 0.64 -11.76
N ASN A 237 11.22 -0.43 -12.49
CA ASN A 237 10.97 -1.76 -11.94
C ASN A 237 9.80 -1.75 -10.94
N MET A 238 8.75 -0.97 -11.20
CA MET A 238 7.59 -0.83 -10.30
C MET A 238 6.28 -1.14 -11.01
N PHE A 239 5.23 -1.43 -10.24
CA PHE A 239 3.87 -1.40 -10.76
C PHE A 239 3.26 -0.04 -10.47
N ASP A 240 2.93 0.68 -11.53
CA ASP A 240 2.41 2.04 -11.49
C ASP A 240 0.90 1.99 -11.68
N PHE A 241 0.16 2.30 -10.62
CA PHE A 241 -1.26 2.60 -10.68
C PHE A 241 -1.44 4.07 -11.07
N THR A 242 -2.36 4.35 -11.99
CA THR A 242 -2.68 5.72 -12.42
C THR A 242 -4.19 5.93 -12.45
N ILE A 243 -4.65 6.98 -11.78
CA ILE A 243 -6.04 7.45 -11.83
C ILE A 243 -6.33 8.02 -13.23
N ALA A 244 -7.43 7.59 -13.86
CA ALA A 244 -7.83 8.04 -15.19
C ALA A 244 -8.40 9.46 -15.25
#